data_AF-A0A9R0YF74-F1
#
_entry.id   AF-A0A9R0YF74-F1
#
_cell.length_a   1.000
_cell.length_b   1.000
_cell.length_c   1.000
_cell.angle_alpha   90.00
_cell.angle_beta   90.00
_cell.angle_gamma   90.00
#
_symmetry.space_group_name_H-M   'P 1'
#
loop_
_entity.id
_entity.type
_entity.pdbx_description
1 polymer ?
#
loop_
_entity_poly.entity_id
_entity_poly.type
_entity_poly.pdbx_seq_one_letter_code
_entity_poly.pdbx_strand_id
1 'polypeptide(L)'
;MFVSQVIGTGIGCIISPTVFWIFYQAYDIGNDEGYPAPYAKIYRGIALLGTNGWDQLPKYCLRFCAAFFILAIAICALKEVANNKTWWIRDYIPSALGMAVPFFLGSFFTIDMCVGSLILYMWSKSDRLHAQMFAPAVASGLICGDGIWSLPSSLLSLGNVEPPMCLRVFDADTNYEVEQFLSTLPTIPE
;
A
#
# COMPACT_ATOMS: atom_id res chain seq x y z
N MET A 1 -7.57 10.91 -25.07
CA MET A 1 -6.70 10.72 -23.89
C MET A 1 -6.28 12.02 -23.24
N PHE A 2 -5.71 13.01 -23.94
CA PHE A 2 -5.25 14.26 -23.31
C PHE A 2 -6.39 15.05 -22.65
N VAL A 3 -7.48 15.31 -23.38
CA VAL A 3 -8.64 16.07 -22.84
C VAL A 3 -9.25 15.40 -21.61
N SER A 4 -9.40 14.07 -21.63
CA SER A 4 -9.92 13.32 -20.50
C SER A 4 -8.99 13.35 -19.28
N GLN A 5 -7.66 13.34 -19.49
CA GLN A 5 -6.69 13.49 -18.40
C GLN A 5 -6.71 14.89 -17.79
N VAL A 6 -6.82 15.94 -18.63
CA VAL A 6 -6.89 17.33 -18.15
C VAL A 6 -8.16 17.53 -17.31
N ILE A 7 -9.31 17.04 -17.79
CA ILE A 7 -10.57 17.11 -17.04
C ILE A 7 -10.47 16.32 -15.74
N GLY A 8 -9.98 15.07 -15.80
CA GLY A 8 -9.82 14.23 -14.61
C GLY A 8 -8.88 14.84 -13.57
N THR A 9 -7.77 15.43 -14.01
CA THR A 9 -6.83 16.13 -13.12
C THR A 9 -7.47 17.38 -12.52
N GLY A 10 -8.17 18.18 -13.33
CA GLY A 10 -8.87 19.38 -12.85
C GLY A 10 -9.93 19.06 -11.80
N ILE A 11 -10.72 18.01 -12.02
CA ILE A 11 -11.69 17.52 -11.03
C ILE A 11 -10.97 17.02 -9.77
N GLY A 12 -9.89 16.24 -9.93
CA GLY A 12 -9.09 15.73 -8.82
C GLY A 12 -8.49 16.83 -7.94
N CYS A 13 -8.06 17.94 -8.53
CA CYS A 13 -7.54 19.11 -7.81
C CYS A 13 -8.57 19.79 -6.92
N ILE A 14 -9.87 19.65 -7.20
CA ILE A 14 -10.96 20.23 -6.39
C ILE A 14 -11.46 19.20 -5.37
N ILE A 15 -11.72 17.98 -5.81
CA ILE A 15 -12.30 16.92 -4.95
C ILE A 15 -11.32 16.52 -3.85
N SER A 16 -10.04 16.28 -4.19
CA SER A 16 -9.05 15.81 -3.21
C SER A 16 -8.90 16.73 -1.99
N PRO A 17 -8.67 18.06 -2.14
CA PRO A 17 -8.56 18.94 -0.97
C PRO A 17 -9.90 19.08 -0.23
N THR A 18 -11.03 19.02 -0.93
CA THR A 18 -12.34 19.07 -0.28
C THR A 18 -12.56 17.86 0.63
N VAL A 19 -12.29 16.66 0.12
CA VAL A 19 -12.39 15.43 0.91
C VAL A 19 -11.39 15.45 2.07
N PHE A 20 -10.15 15.86 1.82
CA PHE A 20 -9.15 16.01 2.88
C PHE A 20 -9.64 16.92 4.01
N TRP A 21 -10.22 18.09 3.68
CA TRP A 21 -10.69 19.03 4.70
C TRP A 21 -11.86 18.47 5.51
N ILE A 22 -12.77 17.73 4.87
CA ILE A 22 -13.86 17.03 5.56
C ILE A 22 -13.29 16.02 6.57
N PHE A 23 -12.35 15.18 6.15
CA PHE A 23 -11.72 14.19 7.04
C PHE A 23 -10.91 14.85 8.16
N TYR A 24 -10.20 15.93 7.85
CA TYR A 24 -9.40 16.69 8.82
C TYR A 24 -10.27 17.36 9.90
N GLN A 25 -11.50 17.76 9.57
CA GLN A 25 -12.45 18.28 10.57
C GLN A 25 -13.21 17.19 11.32
N ALA A 26 -13.45 16.04 10.69
CA ALA A 26 -14.25 14.96 11.26
C ALA A 26 -13.45 14.03 12.20
N TYR A 27 -12.15 13.84 11.95
CA TYR A 27 -11.29 12.92 12.70
C TYR A 27 -10.02 13.61 13.17
N ASP A 28 -9.52 13.22 14.34
CA ASP A 28 -8.18 13.62 14.80
C ASP A 28 -7.13 12.82 14.01
N ILE A 29 -6.48 13.46 13.05
CA ILE A 29 -5.55 12.81 12.13
C ILE A 29 -4.14 12.78 12.75
N GLY A 30 -3.57 11.58 12.88
CA GLY A 30 -2.19 11.40 13.32
C GLY A 30 -1.99 11.13 14.82
N ASN A 31 -3.08 11.02 15.58
CA ASN A 31 -3.07 10.53 16.96
C ASN A 31 -3.23 8.99 16.98
N ASP A 32 -2.67 8.29 17.97
CA ASP A 32 -2.64 6.81 17.99
C ASP A 32 -4.04 6.17 18.18
N GLU A 33 -5.02 6.93 18.69
CA GLU A 33 -6.43 6.53 18.82
C GLU A 33 -7.32 7.07 17.69
N GLY A 34 -6.76 7.90 16.80
CA GLY A 34 -7.46 8.58 15.71
C GLY A 34 -7.25 7.92 14.34
N TYR A 35 -7.50 8.67 13.26
CA TYR A 35 -7.30 8.17 11.90
C TYR A 35 -5.79 8.11 11.59
N PRO A 36 -5.20 6.93 11.32
CA PRO A 36 -3.77 6.79 11.14
C PRO A 36 -3.32 7.50 9.86
N ALA A 37 -2.21 8.24 9.94
CA ALA A 37 -1.60 8.94 8.82
C ALA A 37 -0.26 8.28 8.40
N PRO A 38 -0.29 7.06 7.82
CA PRO A 38 0.93 6.28 7.54
C PRO A 38 1.86 6.99 6.55
N TYR A 39 1.30 7.61 5.51
CA TYR A 39 2.07 8.36 4.52
C TYR A 39 2.77 9.59 5.10
N ALA A 40 2.18 10.25 6.10
CA ALA A 40 2.77 11.43 6.72
C ALA A 40 4.10 11.08 7.41
N LYS A 41 4.20 9.89 8.05
CA LYS A 41 5.45 9.40 8.65
C LYS A 41 6.54 9.20 7.59
N ILE A 42 6.18 8.64 6.44
CA ILE A 42 7.10 8.42 5.31
C ILE A 42 7.60 9.76 4.75
N TYR A 43 6.69 10.70 4.46
CA TYR A 43 7.06 12.02 3.94
C TYR A 43 7.91 12.82 4.92
N ARG A 44 7.61 12.73 6.23
CA ARG A 44 8.47 13.31 7.27
C ARG A 44 9.88 12.71 7.23
N GLY A 45 10.00 11.39 7.06
CA GLY A 45 11.29 10.73 6.89
C GLY A 45 12.08 11.29 5.69
N ILE A 46 11.42 11.44 4.54
CA ILE A 46 12.01 12.03 3.32
C ILE A 46 12.43 13.49 3.56
N ALA A 47 11.60 14.28 4.25
CA ALA A 47 11.91 15.66 4.57
C ALA A 47 13.11 15.78 5.52
N LEU A 48 13.18 14.95 6.57
CA LEU A 48 14.29 14.92 7.51
C LEU A 48 15.60 14.51 6.85
N LEU A 49 15.55 13.58 5.90
CA LEU A 49 16.68 13.19 5.07
C LEU A 49 17.14 14.33 4.16
N GLY A 50 16.20 15.07 3.57
CA GLY A 50 16.50 16.24 2.76
C GLY A 50 17.13 17.40 3.54
N THR A 51 16.74 17.61 4.79
CA THR A 51 17.23 18.73 5.61
C THR A 51 18.50 18.42 6.40
N ASN A 52 18.62 17.21 6.96
CA ASN A 52 19.76 16.83 7.81
C ASN A 52 20.88 16.11 7.03
N GLY A 53 20.67 15.84 5.74
CA GLY A 53 21.66 15.23 4.85
C GLY A 53 21.87 13.73 5.08
N TRP A 54 22.91 13.20 4.43
CA TRP A 54 23.21 11.76 4.33
C TRP A 54 23.62 11.09 5.66
N ASP A 55 23.89 11.87 6.71
CA ASP A 55 24.31 11.35 8.01
C ASP A 55 23.18 10.63 8.76
N GLN A 56 21.91 10.97 8.44
CA GLN A 56 20.73 10.31 8.99
C GLN A 56 20.37 8.98 8.28
N LEU A 57 21.10 8.59 7.22
CA LEU A 57 20.81 7.33 6.52
C LEU A 57 21.23 6.13 7.40
N PRO A 58 20.39 5.08 7.49
CA PRO A 58 20.79 3.84 8.15
C PRO A 58 22.11 3.29 7.60
N LYS A 59 22.91 2.69 8.49
CA LYS A 59 24.17 2.04 8.10
C LYS A 59 23.91 1.06 6.96
N TYR A 60 24.65 1.19 5.86
CA TYR A 60 24.54 0.41 4.62
C TYR A 60 23.35 0.73 3.69
N CYS A 61 22.49 1.71 3.99
CA CYS A 61 21.36 2.06 3.13
C CYS A 61 21.79 2.33 1.67
N LEU A 62 22.87 3.10 1.47
CA LEU A 62 23.42 3.35 0.13
C LEU A 62 23.88 2.08 -0.61
N ARG A 63 24.43 1.10 0.11
CA ARG A 63 24.86 -0.18 -0.50
C ARG A 63 23.65 -0.99 -0.96
N PHE A 64 22.60 -1.04 -0.15
CA PHE A 64 21.35 -1.69 -0.54
C PHE A 64 20.67 -0.96 -1.69
N CYS A 65 20.59 0.38 -1.66
CA CYS A 65 20.06 1.17 -2.77
C CYS A 65 20.81 0.89 -4.08
N ALA A 66 22.14 0.88 -4.06
CA ALA A 66 22.95 0.55 -5.23
C ALA A 66 22.71 -0.89 -5.72
N ALA A 67 22.65 -1.86 -4.80
CA ALA A 67 22.39 -3.26 -5.14
C ALA A 67 21.00 -3.45 -5.79
N PHE A 68 19.95 -2.88 -5.19
CA PHE A 68 18.60 -2.93 -5.75
C PHE A 68 18.47 -2.15 -7.06
N PHE A 69 19.19 -1.04 -7.22
CA PHE A 69 19.22 -0.30 -8.47
C PHE A 69 19.84 -1.12 -9.61
N ILE A 70 20.98 -1.77 -9.37
CA ILE A 70 21.61 -2.66 -10.34
C ILE A 70 20.69 -3.86 -10.64
N LEU A 71 20.06 -4.44 -9.62
CA LEU A 71 19.09 -5.53 -9.78
C LEU A 71 17.89 -5.09 -10.63
N ALA A 72 17.33 -3.91 -10.39
CA ALA A 72 16.21 -3.37 -11.15
C ALA A 72 16.58 -3.15 -12.62
N ILE A 73 17.77 -2.60 -12.89
CA ILE A 73 18.30 -2.46 -14.26
C ILE A 73 18.44 -3.84 -14.91
N ALA A 74 19.02 -4.82 -14.21
CA ALA A 74 19.20 -6.16 -14.73
C ALA A 74 17.86 -6.83 -15.07
N ILE A 75 16.84 -6.70 -14.22
CA ILE A 75 15.49 -7.24 -14.47
C ILE A 75 14.84 -6.55 -15.66
N CYS A 76 14.89 -5.22 -15.75
CA CYS A 76 14.34 -4.48 -16.88
C CYS A 76 15.04 -4.82 -18.19
N ALA A 77 16.38 -4.91 -18.19
CA ALA A 77 17.16 -5.31 -19.36
C ALA A 77 16.86 -6.75 -19.78
N LEU A 78 16.77 -7.68 -18.81
CA LEU A 78 16.41 -9.06 -19.08
C LEU A 78 15.01 -9.17 -19.69
N LYS A 79 14.05 -8.39 -19.19
CA LYS A 79 12.68 -8.34 -19.72
C LYS A 79 12.68 -7.87 -21.18
N GLU A 80 13.44 -6.82 -21.50
CA GLU A 80 13.52 -6.29 -22.86
C GLU A 80 14.19 -7.28 -23.83
N VAL A 81 15.29 -7.91 -23.40
CA VAL A 81 15.98 -8.94 -24.22
C VAL A 81 15.10 -10.17 -24.44
N ALA A 82 14.43 -10.65 -23.40
CA ALA A 82 13.50 -11.78 -23.49
C ALA A 82 12.32 -11.47 -24.43
N ASN A 83 11.87 -10.21 -24.44
CA ASN A 83 10.84 -9.74 -25.35
C ASN A 83 11.32 -9.73 -26.81
N ASN A 84 12.48 -9.14 -27.06
CA ASN A 84 13.05 -9.00 -28.40
C ASN A 84 13.47 -10.35 -29.02
N LYS A 85 14.00 -11.28 -28.22
CA LYS A 85 14.36 -12.64 -28.67
C LYS A 85 13.24 -13.67 -28.56
N THR A 86 12.05 -13.26 -28.13
CA THR A 86 10.87 -14.14 -27.96
C THR A 86 11.17 -15.38 -27.10
N TRP A 87 11.82 -15.18 -25.95
CA TRP A 87 12.08 -16.27 -25.01
C TRP A 87 10.80 -16.69 -24.28
N TRP A 88 10.65 -18.00 -24.00
CA TRP A 88 9.51 -18.56 -23.25
C TRP A 88 9.33 -17.91 -21.87
N ILE A 89 10.42 -17.40 -21.29
CA ILE A 89 10.43 -16.83 -19.93
C ILE A 89 9.82 -15.41 -19.91
N ARG A 90 9.52 -14.79 -21.06
CA ARG A 90 9.05 -13.40 -21.15
C ARG A 90 7.88 -13.09 -20.21
N ASP A 91 6.93 -14.01 -20.11
CA ASP A 91 5.69 -13.80 -19.34
C ASP A 91 5.86 -14.07 -17.84
N TYR A 92 7.02 -14.60 -17.41
CA TYR A 92 7.33 -14.93 -16.01
C TYR A 92 8.29 -13.93 -15.34
N ILE A 93 8.79 -12.94 -16.08
CA ILE A 93 9.74 -11.96 -15.53
C ILE A 93 8.97 -10.92 -14.70
N PRO A 94 9.26 -10.79 -13.39
CA PRO A 94 8.57 -9.83 -12.53
C PRO A 94 8.88 -8.39 -12.96
N SER A 95 7.92 -7.50 -12.75
CA SER A 95 8.14 -6.06 -12.93
C SER A 95 8.85 -5.48 -11.70
N ALA A 96 9.99 -4.82 -11.90
CA ALA A 96 10.71 -4.14 -10.83
C ALA A 96 9.82 -3.13 -10.08
N LEU A 97 8.98 -2.40 -10.82
CA LEU A 97 8.00 -1.48 -10.24
C LEU A 97 6.98 -2.23 -9.37
N GLY A 98 6.44 -3.35 -9.86
CA GLY A 98 5.46 -4.15 -9.12
C GLY A 98 6.01 -4.70 -7.81
N MET A 99 7.29 -5.05 -7.78
CA MET A 99 7.96 -5.48 -6.55
C MET A 99 8.23 -4.33 -5.58
N ALA A 100 8.51 -3.12 -6.07
CA ALA A 100 8.87 -1.97 -5.23
C ALA A 100 7.66 -1.35 -4.51
N VAL A 101 6.48 -1.35 -5.12
CA VAL A 101 5.29 -0.67 -4.57
C VAL A 101 4.88 -1.20 -3.18
N PRO A 102 4.82 -2.51 -2.91
CA PRO A 102 4.51 -3.03 -1.57
C PRO A 102 5.50 -2.66 -0.49
N PHE A 103 6.79 -2.48 -0.81
CA PHE A 103 7.78 -2.02 0.16
C PHE A 103 7.54 -0.56 0.57
N PHE A 104 6.88 0.23 -0.28
CA PHE A 104 6.56 1.62 0.00
C PHE A 104 5.19 1.78 0.68
N LEU A 105 4.20 1.01 0.24
CA LEU A 105 2.81 1.15 0.68
C LEU A 105 2.43 0.20 1.81
N GLY A 106 2.99 -1.01 1.83
CA GLY A 106 2.62 -2.08 2.75
C GLY A 106 2.19 -3.37 2.03
N SER A 107 2.05 -4.44 2.80
CA SER A 107 1.71 -5.78 2.27
C SER A 107 0.27 -5.89 1.77
N PHE A 108 -0.67 -5.10 2.30
CA PHE A 108 -2.08 -5.09 1.86
C PHE A 108 -2.19 -4.86 0.34
N PHE A 109 -1.37 -3.94 -0.20
CA PHE A 109 -1.32 -3.65 -1.62
C PHE A 109 -0.93 -4.88 -2.48
N THR A 110 -0.12 -5.78 -1.93
CA THR A 110 0.24 -7.03 -2.62
C THR A 110 -0.97 -7.95 -2.74
N ILE A 111 -1.78 -8.03 -1.69
CA ILE A 111 -3.01 -8.85 -1.67
C ILE A 111 -3.99 -8.30 -2.71
N ASP A 112 -4.20 -6.98 -2.72
CA ASP A 112 -5.08 -6.33 -3.69
C ASP A 112 -4.61 -6.54 -5.13
N MET A 113 -3.29 -6.46 -5.37
CA MET A 113 -2.71 -6.71 -6.68
C MET A 113 -2.86 -8.17 -7.12
N CYS A 114 -2.73 -9.14 -6.20
CA CYS A 114 -2.97 -10.55 -6.47
C CYS A 114 -4.44 -10.83 -6.82
N VAL A 115 -5.38 -10.30 -6.02
CA VAL A 115 -6.82 -10.47 -6.25
C VAL A 115 -7.23 -9.78 -7.56
N GLY A 116 -6.77 -8.55 -7.80
CA GLY A 116 -7.02 -7.82 -9.04
C GLY A 116 -6.47 -8.56 -10.27
N SER A 117 -5.28 -9.16 -10.16
CA SER A 117 -4.70 -9.97 -11.23
C SER A 117 -5.49 -11.25 -11.49
N LEU A 118 -6.02 -11.90 -10.45
CA LEU A 118 -6.86 -13.09 -10.58
C LEU A 118 -8.20 -12.75 -11.27
N ILE A 119 -8.85 -11.66 -10.88
CA ILE A 119 -10.08 -11.17 -11.50
C ILE A 119 -9.82 -10.89 -12.98
N LEU A 120 -8.74 -10.18 -13.29
CA LEU A 120 -8.35 -9.86 -14.66
C LEU A 120 -8.02 -11.12 -15.47
N TYR A 121 -7.36 -12.11 -14.87
CA TYR A 121 -7.07 -13.39 -15.51
C TYR A 121 -8.35 -14.14 -15.87
N MET A 122 -9.29 -14.28 -14.92
CA MET A 122 -10.58 -14.93 -15.17
C MET A 122 -11.40 -14.18 -16.22
N TRP A 123 -11.46 -12.85 -16.15
CA TRP A 123 -12.18 -12.03 -17.11
C TRP A 123 -11.57 -12.10 -18.51
N SER A 124 -10.23 -12.11 -18.61
CA SER A 124 -9.52 -12.24 -19.88
C SER A 124 -9.78 -13.58 -20.58
N LYS A 125 -10.21 -14.62 -19.85
CA LYS A 125 -10.57 -15.92 -20.41
C LYS A 125 -11.93 -15.89 -21.10
N SER A 126 -12.84 -15.02 -20.65
CA SER A 126 -14.17 -14.84 -21.26
C SER A 126 -14.14 -13.78 -22.36
N ASP A 127 -13.61 -12.58 -22.06
CA ASP A 127 -13.61 -11.42 -22.96
C ASP A 127 -12.32 -10.62 -22.86
N ARG A 128 -11.37 -10.89 -23.77
CA ARG A 128 -10.06 -10.20 -23.78
C ARG A 128 -10.16 -8.70 -24.05
N LEU A 129 -11.04 -8.28 -24.98
CA LEU A 129 -11.14 -6.88 -25.39
C LEU A 129 -11.69 -5.99 -24.27
N HIS A 130 -12.78 -6.41 -23.62
CA HIS A 130 -13.36 -5.66 -22.51
C HIS A 130 -12.46 -5.67 -21.28
N ALA A 131 -11.85 -6.81 -20.95
CA ALA A 131 -10.92 -6.91 -19.82
C ALA A 131 -9.76 -5.91 -19.97
N GLN A 132 -9.15 -5.79 -21.16
CA GLN A 132 -8.04 -4.86 -21.36
C GLN A 132 -8.46 -3.38 -21.30
N MET A 133 -9.65 -3.04 -21.79
CA MET A 133 -10.13 -1.66 -21.76
C MET A 133 -10.54 -1.19 -20.36
N PHE A 134 -11.17 -2.05 -19.57
CA PHE A 134 -11.65 -1.70 -18.23
C PHE A 134 -10.67 -2.01 -17.11
N ALA A 135 -9.61 -2.78 -17.39
CA ALA A 135 -8.57 -3.10 -16.41
C ALA A 135 -8.01 -1.87 -15.67
N PRO A 136 -7.65 -0.75 -16.33
CA PRO A 136 -7.13 0.41 -15.62
C PRO A 136 -8.16 1.06 -14.70
N ALA A 137 -9.45 1.03 -15.06
CA ALA A 137 -10.54 1.61 -14.27
C ALA A 137 -10.86 0.73 -13.05
N VAL A 138 -10.86 -0.59 -13.21
CA VAL A 138 -11.08 -1.53 -12.10
C VAL A 138 -9.87 -1.54 -11.16
N ALA A 139 -8.65 -1.52 -11.70
CA ALA A 139 -7.43 -1.45 -10.90
C ALA A 139 -7.35 -0.15 -10.11
N SER A 140 -7.67 1.00 -10.71
CA SER A 140 -7.69 2.27 -9.98
C SER A 140 -8.78 2.30 -8.91
N GLY A 141 -9.95 1.68 -9.13
CA GLY A 141 -10.98 1.53 -8.11
C GLY A 141 -10.54 0.66 -6.92
N LEU A 142 -9.88 -0.48 -7.19
CA LEU A 142 -9.33 -1.35 -6.15
C LEU A 142 -8.21 -0.66 -5.35
N ILE A 143 -7.31 0.08 -6.03
CA ILE A 143 -6.20 0.80 -5.41
C ILE A 143 -6.66 2.03 -4.62
N CYS A 144 -7.44 2.93 -5.24
CA CYS A 144 -7.92 4.16 -4.58
C CYS A 144 -8.97 3.88 -3.51
N GLY A 145 -9.65 2.74 -3.58
CA GLY A 145 -10.71 2.39 -2.64
C GLY A 145 -10.22 1.74 -1.35
N ASP A 146 -8.94 1.35 -1.23
CA ASP A 146 -8.51 0.37 -0.22
C ASP A 146 -9.49 -0.85 -0.21
N GLY A 147 -10.08 -1.15 -1.38
CA GLY A 147 -11.51 -1.46 -1.47
C GLY A 147 -11.90 -2.84 -0.98
N ILE A 148 -10.94 -3.77 -0.95
CA ILE A 148 -11.17 -5.10 -0.40
C ILE A 148 -11.27 -5.04 1.13
N TRP A 149 -10.56 -4.11 1.77
CA TRP A 149 -10.48 -4.03 3.23
C TRP A 149 -11.27 -2.88 3.83
N SER A 150 -11.25 -1.71 3.19
CA SER A 150 -11.97 -0.54 3.70
C SER A 150 -13.49 -0.71 3.64
N LEU A 151 -14.04 -1.38 2.62
CA LEU A 151 -15.50 -1.57 2.53
C LEU A 151 -16.03 -2.48 3.66
N PRO A 152 -15.46 -3.68 3.89
CA PRO A 152 -15.81 -4.48 5.05
C PRO A 152 -15.55 -3.74 6.36
N SER A 153 -14.39 -3.10 6.55
CA SER A 153 -14.10 -2.42 7.82
C SER A 153 -15.06 -1.27 8.10
N SER A 154 -15.43 -0.48 7.08
CA SER A 154 -16.45 0.56 7.20
C SER A 154 -17.82 -0.02 7.50
N LEU A 155 -18.20 -1.14 6.88
CA LEU A 155 -19.47 -1.81 7.16
C LEU A 155 -19.53 -2.40 8.57
N LEU A 156 -18.45 -3.02 9.04
CA LEU A 156 -18.33 -3.49 10.43
C LEU A 156 -18.39 -2.32 11.43
N SER A 157 -17.74 -1.20 11.10
CA SER A 157 -17.79 0.02 11.91
C SER A 157 -19.20 0.63 11.96
N LEU A 158 -19.91 0.66 10.83
CA LEU A 158 -21.32 1.06 10.76
C LEU A 158 -22.24 0.11 11.52
N GLY A 159 -21.92 -1.20 11.52
CA GLY A 159 -22.64 -2.23 12.27
C GLY A 159 -22.34 -2.24 13.77
N ASN A 160 -21.48 -1.34 14.27
CA ASN A 160 -21.04 -1.28 15.66
C ASN A 160 -20.58 -2.65 16.21
N VAL A 161 -19.95 -3.46 15.36
CA VAL A 161 -19.49 -4.79 15.75
C VAL A 161 -18.24 -4.63 16.61
N GLU A 162 -18.36 -4.93 17.90
CA GLU A 162 -17.20 -4.97 18.78
C GLU A 162 -16.20 -6.04 18.28
N PRO A 163 -14.91 -5.69 18.13
CA PRO A 163 -13.92 -6.66 17.70
C PRO A 163 -13.82 -7.78 18.74
N PRO A 164 -13.86 -9.05 18.34
CA PRO A 164 -13.85 -10.18 19.28
C PRO A 164 -12.54 -10.29 20.06
N MET A 165 -11.47 -9.61 19.60
CA MET A 165 -10.15 -9.58 20.23
C MET A 165 -9.50 -8.23 19.98
N CYS A 166 -9.08 -7.54 21.05
CA CYS A 166 -8.24 -6.35 20.96
C CYS A 166 -6.77 -6.79 20.89
N LEU A 167 -6.16 -6.76 19.71
CA LEU A 167 -4.75 -7.06 19.53
C LEU A 167 -3.95 -5.76 19.42
N ARG A 168 -3.09 -5.49 20.40
CA ARG A 168 -2.16 -4.35 20.38
C ARG A 168 -0.75 -4.90 20.33
N VAL A 169 -0.05 -4.61 19.23
CA VAL A 169 1.34 -5.06 19.02
C VAL A 169 2.26 -4.00 19.59
N PHE A 170 2.95 -4.34 20.67
CA PHE A 170 3.97 -3.49 21.29
C PHE A 170 5.37 -3.88 20.81
N ASP A 171 6.33 -2.98 21.01
CA ASP A 171 7.74 -3.33 20.86
C ASP A 171 8.15 -4.37 21.90
N ALA A 172 9.21 -5.15 21.63
CA ALA A 172 9.53 -6.35 22.41
C ALA A 172 9.70 -6.08 23.91
N ASP A 173 10.33 -4.95 24.27
CA ASP A 173 10.57 -4.55 25.66
C ASP A 173 9.25 -4.19 26.37
N THR A 174 8.39 -3.42 25.71
CA THR A 174 7.07 -3.02 26.25
C THR A 174 6.14 -4.23 26.38
N ASN A 175 6.23 -5.19 25.46
CA ASN A 175 5.41 -6.40 25.52
C ASN A 175 5.74 -7.25 26.76
N TYR A 176 7.03 -7.30 27.15
CA TYR A 176 7.46 -7.98 28.37
C TYR A 176 6.89 -7.31 29.63
N GLU A 177 6.91 -5.98 29.70
CA GLU A 177 6.32 -5.24 30.82
C GLU A 177 4.79 -5.42 30.91
N VAL A 178 4.10 -5.42 29.77
CA VAL A 178 2.65 -5.66 29.71
C VAL A 178 2.33 -7.08 30.15
N GLU A 179 3.10 -8.08 29.73
CA GLU A 179 2.89 -9.48 30.11
C GLU A 179 3.14 -9.70 31.61
N GLN A 180 4.15 -9.06 32.17
CA GLN A 180 4.35 -9.01 33.62
C GLN A 180 3.16 -8.38 34.34
N PHE A 181 2.65 -7.24 33.84
CA PHE A 181 1.48 -6.58 34.43
C PHE A 181 0.22 -7.46 34.36
N LEU A 182 -0.05 -8.07 33.20
CA LEU A 182 -1.20 -8.98 33.03
C LEU A 182 -1.13 -10.19 33.97
N SER A 183 0.07 -10.70 34.25
CA SER A 183 0.26 -11.81 35.20
C SER A 183 -0.08 -11.45 36.66
N THR A 184 -0.13 -10.15 36.99
CA THR A 184 -0.51 -9.67 38.33
C THR A 184 -2.01 -9.43 38.49
N LEU A 185 -2.79 -9.46 37.41
CA LEU A 185 -4.24 -9.27 37.47
C LEU A 185 -4.94 -10.59 37.86
N PRO A 186 -5.95 -10.54 38.75
CA PRO A 186 -6.75 -11.72 39.06
C PRO A 186 -7.50 -12.16 37.79
N THR A 187 -7.40 -13.44 37.45
CA THR A 187 -8.14 -14.03 36.33
C THR A 187 -9.65 -13.86 36.59
N ILE A 188 -10.33 -13.14 35.70
CA ILE A 188 -11.78 -13.01 35.72
C ILE A 188 -12.36 -14.41 35.45
N PRO A 189 -13.16 -15.00 36.35
CA PRO A 189 -13.81 -16.26 36.08
C PRO A 189 -14.83 -16.07 34.93
N GLU A 190 -14.78 -16.98 33.96
CA GLU A 190 -15.75 -17.10 32.84
C GLU A 190 -17.21 -17.17 33.32
#